data_AF-A0A4C1Y9H7-F1
#
_entry.id   AF-A0A4C1Y9H7-F1
#
_cell.length_a   1.000
_cell.length_b   1.000
_cell.length_c   1.000
_cell.angle_alpha   90.00
_cell.angle_beta   90.00
_cell.angle_gamma   90.00
#
_symmetry.space_group_name_H-M   'P 1'
#
loop_
_entity.id
_entity.type
_entity.pdbx_description
1 polymer ?
#
loop_
_entity_poly.entity_id
_entity_poly.type
_entity_poly.pdbx_seq_one_letter_code
_entity_poly.pdbx_strand_id
1 'polypeptide(L)'
;MRLGSLAGNCPPPKKTITSWQKVSAALEETDTPILNNIPNDIVSTDDIDYAIGALTNHITIVIENSTRVVPAKSDRKELLSDVSELIRAKTLRCA
;
A
#
# COMPACT_ATOMS: atom_id res chain seq x y z
N MET A 1 -9.61 -39.14 -20.31
CA MET A 1 -10.27 -37.83 -20.04
C MET A 1 -9.17 -36.81 -19.80
N ARG A 2 -9.00 -35.84 -20.71
CA ARG A 2 -8.02 -34.74 -20.54
C ARG A 2 -8.70 -33.68 -19.66
N LEU A 3 -8.20 -33.52 -18.44
CA LEU A 3 -8.59 -32.43 -17.56
C LEU A 3 -8.04 -31.15 -18.19
N GLY A 4 -8.89 -30.38 -18.87
CA GLY A 4 -8.52 -29.08 -19.42
C GLY A 4 -7.94 -28.22 -18.30
N SER A 5 -6.72 -27.72 -18.51
CA SER A 5 -6.12 -26.76 -17.58
C SER A 5 -7.02 -25.53 -17.56
N LEU A 6 -7.70 -25.29 -16.44
CA LEU A 6 -8.34 -24.03 -16.16
C LEU A 6 -7.22 -23.01 -15.94
N ALA A 7 -6.71 -22.46 -17.04
CA ALA A 7 -5.94 -21.22 -17.06
C ALA A 7 -6.88 -20.05 -16.68
N GLY A 8 -7.56 -20.18 -15.55
CA GLY A 8 -8.47 -19.21 -15.00
C GLY A 8 -7.74 -18.43 -13.92
N ASN A 9 -7.20 -17.27 -14.31
CA ASN A 9 -6.95 -16.13 -13.44
C ASN A 9 -6.12 -16.44 -12.19
N CYS A 10 -4.84 -16.79 -12.37
CA CYS A 10 -3.91 -16.74 -11.25
C CYS A 10 -3.82 -15.27 -10.77
N PRO A 11 -4.14 -14.97 -9.50
CA PRO A 11 -4.05 -13.60 -9.00
C PRO A 11 -2.61 -13.10 -9.18
N PRO A 12 -2.43 -11.81 -9.50
CA PRO A 12 -1.09 -11.25 -9.68
C PRO A 12 -0.22 -11.60 -8.46
N PRO A 13 1.02 -12.06 -8.67
CA PRO A 13 1.88 -12.57 -7.60
C PRO A 13 2.26 -11.51 -6.58
N LYS A 14 2.03 -10.24 -6.90
CA LYS A 14 2.26 -9.08 -6.06
C LYS A 14 0.96 -8.29 -5.92
N LYS A 15 0.68 -7.81 -4.71
CA LYS A 15 -0.43 -6.93 -4.39
C LYS A 15 0.11 -5.60 -3.90
N THR A 16 -0.52 -4.52 -4.34
CA THR A 16 -0.24 -3.17 -3.85
C THR A 16 -1.16 -2.91 -2.66
N ILE A 17 -0.59 -2.50 -1.53
CA ILE A 17 -1.33 -2.11 -0.34
C ILE A 17 -0.98 -0.68 -0.01
N THR A 18 -1.99 0.17 0.08
CA THR A 18 -1.87 1.56 0.54
C THR A 18 -2.34 1.65 1.98
N SER A 19 -1.53 2.27 2.85
CA SER A 19 -1.91 2.53 4.23
C SER A 19 -2.71 3.84 4.30
N TRP A 20 -4.03 3.73 4.33
CA TRP A 20 -4.91 4.90 4.41
C TRP A 20 -4.73 5.73 5.69
N GLN A 21 -4.31 5.10 6.80
CA GLN A 21 -3.95 5.84 8.01
C GLN A 21 -2.75 6.76 7.80
N LYS A 22 -1.72 6.30 7.06
CA LYS A 22 -0.57 7.14 6.71
C LYS A 22 -0.95 8.26 5.73
N VAL A 23 -1.81 7.96 4.75
CA VAL A 23 -2.35 8.96 3.83
C VAL A 23 -3.10 10.04 4.62
N SER A 24 -3.98 9.65 5.55
CA SER A 24 -4.73 10.60 6.37
C SER A 24 -3.82 11.50 7.21
N ALA A 25 -2.83 10.91 7.88
CA ALA A 25 -1.90 11.67 8.72
C ALA A 25 -1.04 12.64 7.89
N ALA A 26 -0.59 12.24 6.72
CA ALA A 26 0.21 13.09 5.83
C ALA A 26 -0.62 14.21 5.16
N LEU A 27 -1.91 13.99 4.92
CA LEU A 27 -2.81 15.03 4.38
C LEU A 27 -3.30 16.01 5.47
N GLU A 28 -3.29 15.62 6.74
CA GLU A 28 -3.56 16.52 7.86
C GLU A 28 -2.41 17.52 8.08
N GLU A 29 -1.20 17.16 7.65
CA GLU A 29 -0.04 18.04 7.65
C GLU A 29 -0.17 19.10 6.53
N THR A 30 -0.65 20.28 6.89
CA THR A 30 -0.92 21.37 5.93
C THR A 30 0.29 22.24 5.63
N ASP A 31 1.34 22.22 6.46
CA ASP A 31 2.53 23.09 6.33
C ASP A 31 3.59 22.52 5.36
N THR A 32 3.16 21.81 4.33
CA THR A 32 4.09 21.21 3.37
C THR A 32 4.54 22.25 2.34
N PRO A 33 5.84 22.27 1.97
CA PRO A 33 6.40 23.28 1.06
C PRO A 33 5.69 23.36 -0.30
N ILE A 34 5.07 22.27 -0.76
CA ILE A 34 4.36 22.21 -2.04
C ILE A 34 3.04 22.97 -1.96
N LEU A 35 2.31 22.85 -0.84
CA LEU A 35 1.04 23.55 -0.64
C LEU A 35 1.25 25.03 -0.31
N ASN A 36 2.36 25.36 0.36
CA ASN A 36 2.74 26.74 0.67
C ASN A 36 3.06 27.60 -0.57
N ASN A 37 3.27 26.99 -1.74
CA ASN A 37 3.47 27.71 -3.00
C ASN A 37 2.14 28.04 -3.71
N ILE A 38 1.01 27.50 -3.26
CA ILE A 38 -0.31 27.81 -3.82
C ILE A 38 -0.72 29.22 -3.37
N PRO A 39 -1.06 30.12 -4.29
CA PRO A 39 -1.48 31.48 -3.93
C PRO A 39 -2.80 31.45 -3.14
N ASN A 40 -2.87 32.29 -2.10
CA ASN A 40 -4.09 32.43 -1.28
C ASN A 40 -5.25 33.09 -2.03
N ASP A 41 -4.94 33.85 -3.08
CA ASP A 41 -5.93 34.50 -3.94
C ASP A 41 -5.86 33.85 -5.33
N ILE A 42 -6.98 33.28 -5.77
CA ILE A 42 -7.10 32.60 -7.07
C ILE A 42 -7.92 33.53 -7.96
N VAL A 43 -7.22 34.31 -8.78
CA VAL A 43 -7.83 35.38 -9.58
C VAL A 43 -7.92 34.98 -11.06
N SER A 44 -6.95 34.20 -11.54
CA SER A 44 -6.83 33.81 -12.94
C SER A 44 -7.06 32.31 -13.16
N THR A 45 -7.31 31.93 -14.41
CA THR A 45 -7.36 30.52 -14.81
C THR A 45 -6.00 29.83 -14.66
N ASP A 46 -4.91 30.56 -14.86
CA ASP A 46 -3.56 30.03 -14.65
C ASP A 46 -3.31 29.67 -13.17
N ASP A 47 -3.84 30.46 -12.24
CA ASP A 47 -3.79 30.17 -10.80
C ASP A 47 -4.58 28.90 -10.45
N ILE A 48 -5.74 28.70 -11.10
CA ILE A 48 -6.55 27.48 -10.95
C ILE A 48 -5.77 26.27 -11.43
N ASP A 49 -5.20 26.34 -12.64
CA ASP A 49 -4.45 25.23 -13.23
C ASP A 49 -3.22 24.89 -12.38
N TYR A 50 -2.52 25.92 -11.88
CA TYR A 50 -1.40 25.74 -10.97
C TYR A 50 -1.81 25.08 -9.65
N ALA A 51 -2.87 25.56 -9.00
CA ALA A 51 -3.35 25.03 -7.72
C ALA A 51 -3.80 23.56 -7.86
N ILE A 52 -4.51 23.22 -8.94
CA ILE A 52 -4.91 21.85 -9.25
C ILE A 52 -3.67 20.96 -9.45
N GLY A 53 -2.69 21.44 -10.21
CA GLY A 53 -1.44 20.72 -10.45
C GLY A 53 -0.67 20.46 -9.16
N ALA A 54 -0.50 21.49 -8.32
CA ALA A 54 0.21 21.41 -7.05
C ALA A 54 -0.47 20.42 -6.08
N LEU A 55 -1.79 20.51 -5.93
CA LEU A 55 -2.55 19.61 -5.06
C LEU A 55 -2.53 18.16 -5.55
N THR A 56 -2.71 17.95 -6.86
CA THR A 56 -2.69 16.61 -7.47
C THR A 56 -1.32 15.95 -7.30
N ASN A 57 -0.24 16.71 -7.51
CA ASN A 57 1.12 16.23 -7.31
C ASN A 57 1.36 15.84 -5.85
N HIS A 58 0.91 16.67 -4.90
CA HIS A 58 1.05 16.37 -3.47
C HIS A 58 0.31 15.08 -3.08
N ILE A 59 -0.96 14.92 -3.49
CA ILE A 59 -1.74 13.71 -3.21
C ILE A 59 -1.08 12.47 -3.82
N THR A 60 -0.56 12.58 -5.04
CA THR A 60 0.16 11.49 -5.72
C THR A 60 1.35 11.02 -4.89
N ILE A 61 2.19 11.96 -4.44
CA ILE A 61 3.37 11.67 -3.62
C ILE A 61 2.97 11.02 -2.28
N VAL A 62 1.94 11.54 -1.61
CA VAL A 62 1.46 10.99 -0.34
C VAL A 62 0.98 9.53 -0.50
N ILE A 63 0.23 9.26 -1.58
CA ILE A 63 -0.25 7.91 -1.90
C ILE A 63 0.93 6.99 -2.21
N GLU A 64 1.89 7.41 -3.02
CA GLU A 64 3.08 6.63 -3.37
C GLU A 64 3.90 6.27 -2.13
N ASN A 65 4.20 7.24 -1.27
CA ASN A 65 4.93 7.03 -0.01
C ASN A 65 4.17 6.14 0.99
N SER A 66 2.84 6.13 0.92
CA SER A 66 1.98 5.29 1.75
C SER A 66 1.71 3.91 1.15
N THR A 67 2.23 3.65 -0.04
CA THR A 67 1.98 2.43 -0.80
C THR A 67 3.18 1.49 -0.74
N ARG A 68 2.92 0.20 -0.55
CA ARG A 68 3.94 -0.84 -0.64
C ARG A 68 3.45 -2.03 -1.45
N VAL A 69 4.39 -2.72 -2.09
CA VAL A 69 4.13 -3.93 -2.84
C VAL A 69 4.44 -5.15 -1.94
N VAL A 70 3.45 -6.01 -1.74
CA VAL A 70 3.60 -7.25 -0.95
C VAL A 70 3.38 -8.47 -1.84
N PRO A 71 4.02 -9.62 -1.53
CA PRO A 71 3.68 -10.89 -2.15
C PRO A 71 2.19 -11.21 -1.92
N ALA A 72 1.47 -11.57 -2.98
CA ALA A 72 0.07 -11.97 -2.92
C ALA A 72 -0.15 -13.26 -2.13
N LYS A 73 0.93 -14.04 -1.98
CA LYS A 73 1.03 -15.30 -1.27
C LYS A 73 2.25 -15.15 -0.35
N SER A 74 2.01 -14.80 0.92
CA SER A 74 2.86 -15.32 1.99
C SER A 74 2.40 -16.77 2.12
N ASP A 75 3.27 -17.73 1.83
CA ASP A 75 2.90 -19.14 1.89
C ASP A 75 2.45 -19.47 3.31
N ARG A 76 1.13 -19.41 3.54
CA ARG A 76 0.50 -19.78 4.81
C ARG A 76 0.89 -21.21 5.25
N LYS A 77 1.37 -22.02 4.30
CA LYS A 77 1.96 -23.34 4.52
C LYS A 77 3.28 -23.29 5.31
N GLU A 78 4.19 -22.36 5.03
CA GLU A 78 5.43 -22.20 5.81
C GLU A 78 5.09 -21.81 7.26
N LEU A 79 4.20 -20.83 7.43
CA LEU A 79 3.76 -20.38 8.76
C LEU A 79 3.09 -21.48 9.58
N LEU A 80 2.28 -22.35 8.94
CA LEU A 80 1.69 -23.52 9.60
C LEU A 80 2.72 -24.61 9.93
N SER A 81 3.73 -24.79 9.07
CA SER A 81 4.83 -25.73 9.31
C SER A 81 5.62 -25.33 10.55
N ASP A 82 6.04 -24.07 10.60
CA ASP A 82 6.83 -23.52 11.71
C ASP A 82 6.08 -23.57 13.04
N VAL A 83 4.77 -23.29 13.03
CA VAL A 83 3.92 -23.41 14.24
C VAL A 83 3.82 -24.87 14.70
N SER A 84 3.69 -25.82 13.77
CA SER A 84 3.65 -27.25 14.12
C SER A 84 4.99 -27.74 14.72
N GLU A 85 6.11 -27.27 14.18
CA GLU A 85 7.44 -27.56 14.69
C GLU A 85 7.64 -26.98 16.09
N LEU A 86 7.18 -25.75 16.32
CA LEU A 86 7.24 -25.09 17.62
C LEU A 86 6.43 -25.83 18.69
N ILE A 87 5.23 -26.31 18.34
CA ILE A 87 4.39 -27.12 19.24
C ILE A 87 5.10 -28.43 19.59
N ARG A 88 5.68 -29.12 18.59
CA ARG A 88 6.43 -30.37 18.80
C ARG A 88 7.66 -30.16 19.69
N ALA A 89 8.43 -29.10 19.43
CA ALA A 89 9.61 -28.74 20.24
C ALA A 89 9.25 -28.37 21.69
N LYS A 90 8.03 -27.86 21.93
CA LYS A 90 7.55 -27.58 23.28
C LYS A 90 7.14 -28.86 24.02
N THR A 91 6.41 -29.76 23.37
CA THR A 91 6.01 -31.04 23.98
C THR A 91 7.21 -31.93 24.32
N LEU A 92 8.24 -31.95 23.46
CA LEU A 92 9.48 -32.71 23.70
C LEU A 92 10.37 -32.12 24.81
N ARG A 93 10.21 -30.84 25.17
CA ARG A 93 10.96 -30.21 26.28
C ARG A 93 10.30 -30.37 27.64
N CYS A 94 9.10 -30.95 27.70
CA CYS A 94 8.32 -31.14 28.93
C CYS A 94 8.15 -32.62 29.32
N ALA A 95 8.80 -33.55 28.61
CA ALA A 95 8.89 -34.98 28.94
C ALA A 95 10.32 -35.32 29.36
#